data_AF-A0A0F5FVR4-F1
#
_entry.id   AF-A0A0F5FVR4-F1
#
_cell.length_a   1.000
_cell.length_b   1.000
_cell.length_c   1.000
_cell.angle_alpha   90.00
_cell.angle_beta   90.00
_cell.angle_gamma   90.00
#
_symmetry.space_group_name_H-M   'P 1'
#
loop_
_entity.id
_entity.type
_entity.pdbx_description
1 polymer ?
#
loop_
_entity_poly.entity_id
_entity_poly.type
_entity_poly.pdbx_seq_one_letter_code
_entity_poly.pdbx_strand_id
1 'polypeptide(L)' 'MQRQILRTMHVLLGLALGALVYLPASWSVELKAGLAWFGLPAAIITGLLLWQQGRLRRWLGRATQEQQ' A
#
# COMPACT_ATOMS: atom_id res chain seq x y z
N MET A 1 -0.54 -16.18 -3.61
CA MET A 1 -1.62 -15.79 -2.69
C MET A 1 -1.27 -14.56 -1.85
N GLN A 2 -0.28 -14.60 -0.94
CA GLN A 2 0.01 -13.50 0.01
C GLN A 2 0.30 -12.13 -0.65
N ARG A 3 1.03 -12.10 -1.77
CA ARG A 3 1.30 -10.84 -2.51
C ARG A 3 0.05 -10.22 -3.12
N GLN A 4 -0.91 -11.03 -3.57
CA GLN A 4 -2.18 -10.51 -4.10
C GLN A 4 -3.01 -9.90 -2.98
N ILE A 5 -3.04 -10.54 -1.80
CA ILE A 5 -3.75 -10.02 -0.63
C ILE A 5 -3.17 -8.65 -0.22
N LEU A 6 -1.84 -8.55 -0.05
CA LEU A 6 -1.18 -7.28 0.27
C LEU A 6 -1.46 -6.19 -0.77
N ARG A 7 -1.43 -6.54 -2.06
CA ARG A 7 -1.74 -5.60 -3.15
C ARG A 7 -3.19 -5.14 -3.09
N THR A 8 -4.14 -6.05 -2.92
CA THR A 8 -5.56 -5.73 -2.81
C THR A 8 -5.82 -4.85 -1.60
N MET A 9 -5.26 -5.18 -0.43
CA MET A 9 -5.37 -4.35 0.78
C MET A 9 -4.79 -2.94 0.56
N HIS A 10 -3.61 -2.83 -0.06
CA HIS A 10 -3.00 -1.53 -0.35
C HIS A 10 -3.85 -0.68 -1.30
N VAL A 11 -4.43 -1.29 -2.34
CA VAL A 11 -5.34 -0.60 -3.26
C VAL A 11 -6.61 -0.14 -2.55
N LEU A 12 -7.22 -0.99 -1.72
CA LEU A 12 -8.40 -0.62 -0.94
C LEU A 12 -8.10 0.52 0.04
N LEU A 13 -6.94 0.50 0.72
CA LEU A 13 -6.48 1.59 1.58
C LEU A 13 -6.30 2.89 0.81
N GLY A 14 -5.63 2.84 -0.35
CA GLY A 14 -5.45 4.01 -1.21
C GLY A 14 -6.79 4.58 -1.71
N LEU A 15 -7.73 3.70 -2.06
CA LEU A 15 -9.05 4.09 -2.52
C LEU A 15 -9.89 4.72 -1.39
N ALA A 16 -9.82 4.16 -0.18
CA ALA A 16 -10.45 4.72 1.01
C ALA A 16 -9.86 6.09 1.38
N LEU A 17 -8.53 6.23 1.35
CA LEU A 17 -7.84 7.51 1.56
C LEU A 17 -8.27 8.55 0.51
N GLY A 18 -8.32 8.16 -0.77
CA GLY A 18 -8.73 9.03 -1.86
C GLY A 18 -10.20 9.46 -1.76
N ALA A 19 -11.11 8.55 -1.45
CA ALA A 19 -12.53 8.86 -1.26
C ALA A 19 -12.75 9.86 -0.10
N LEU A 20 -11.94 9.75 0.95
CA LEU A 20 -12.02 10.64 2.11
C LEU A 20 -11.62 12.10 1.80
N VAL A 21 -10.79 12.33 0.78
CA VAL A 21 -10.45 13.68 0.30
C VAL A 21 -11.69 14.39 -0.24
N TYR A 22 -12.60 13.65 -0.86
CA TYR A 22 -13.82 14.19 -1.47
C TYR A 22 -15.03 14.15 -0.54
N LEU A 23 -14.92 13.58 0.66
CA LEU A 23 -16.03 13.53 1.61
C LEU A 23 -16.21 14.89 2.32
N PRO A 24 -17.46 15.34 2.55
CA PRO A 24 -17.75 16.54 3.31
C PRO A 24 -17.10 16.50 4.70
N ALA A 25 -16.54 17.63 5.14
CA ALA A 25 -15.84 17.73 6.42
C ALA A 25 -16.74 17.38 7.63
N SER A 26 -18.03 17.71 7.54
CA SER A 26 -19.03 17.46 8.58
C SER A 26 -19.33 15.98 8.81
N TRP A 27 -19.07 15.11 7.83
CA TRP A 27 -19.37 13.67 7.92
C TRP A 27 -18.16 12.80 8.21
N SER A 28 -16.97 13.40 8.39
CA SER A 28 -15.71 12.67 8.29
C SER A 28 -14.71 12.92 9.42
N VAL A 29 -15.06 13.62 10.50
CA VAL A 29 -14.09 13.97 11.56
C VAL A 29 -13.48 12.72 12.20
N GLU A 30 -14.30 11.78 12.67
CA GLU A 30 -13.84 10.54 13.30
C GLU A 30 -13.18 9.60 12.28
N LEU A 31 -13.74 9.54 11.07
CA LEU A 31 -13.22 8.73 9.98
C LEU A 31 -11.82 9.21 9.53
N LYS A 32 -11.61 10.53 9.45
CA LYS A 32 -10.33 11.17 9.15
C LYS A 32 -9.30 10.89 10.23
N ALA A 33 -9.69 10.99 11.51
CA ALA A 33 -8.80 10.69 12.62
C ALA A 33 -8.35 9.22 12.59
N GLY A 34 -9.27 8.28 12.40
CA GLY A 34 -8.96 6.86 12.26
C GLY A 34 -8.07 6.57 11.05
N LEU A 35 -8.36 7.15 9.88
CA LEU A 35 -7.54 6.94 8.69
C LEU A 35 -6.17 7.61 8.79
N ALA A 36 -6.05 8.77 9.42
CA ALA A 36 -4.77 9.42 9.64
C ALA A 36 -3.87 8.60 10.57
N TRP A 37 -4.45 8.04 11.64
CA TRP A 37 -3.70 7.29 12.64
C TRP A 37 -3.36 5.86 12.22
N PHE A 38 -4.27 5.18 11.52
CA PHE A 38 -4.09 3.77 11.14
C PHE A 38 -3.97 3.56 9.63
N GLY A 39 -4.81 4.22 8.84
CA GLY A 39 -4.86 4.05 7.39
C GLY A 39 -3.59 4.54 6.69
N LEU A 40 -3.08 5.72 7.08
CA LEU A 40 -1.88 6.31 6.48
C LEU A 40 -0.63 5.45 6.78
N PRO A 41 -0.34 5.06 8.04
CA PRO A 41 0.80 4.19 8.32
C PRO A 41 0.65 2.80 7.66
N ALA A 42 -0.55 2.22 7.66
CA ALA A 42 -0.80 0.95 6.99
C ALA A 42 -0.56 1.03 5.48
N ALA A 43 -1.00 2.11 4.83
CA ALA A 43 -0.75 2.35 3.41
C ALA A 43 0.76 2.49 3.13
N ILE A 44 1.50 3.24 3.95
CA ILE A 44 2.95 3.40 3.81
C ILE A 44 3.66 2.05 3.97
N ILE A 45 3.36 1.28 5.03
CA ILE A 45 4.00 -0.02 5.30
C ILE A 45 3.73 -0.99 4.16
N THR A 46 2.47 -1.13 3.74
CA THR A 46 2.10 -2.04 2.64
C THR A 46 2.73 -1.63 1.31
N GLY A 47 2.83 -0.32 1.03
CA GLY A 47 3.52 0.21 -0.15
C GLY A 47 5.02 -0.11 -0.13
N LEU A 48 5.68 0.10 1.01
CA LEU A 48 7.10 -0.23 1.20
C LEU A 48 7.38 -1.72 1.03
N LEU A 49 6.53 -2.59 1.61
CA LEU A 49 6.66 -4.04 1.46
C LEU A 49 6.53 -4.47 -0.02
N LEU A 50 5.56 -3.92 -0.74
CA LEU A 50 5.38 -4.20 -2.16
C LEU A 50 6.58 -3.71 -3.00
N TRP A 51 7.13 -2.54 -2.65
CA TRP A 51 8.30 -1.98 -3.31
C TRP A 51 9.56 -2.81 -3.07
N GLN A 52 9.83 -3.20 -1.82
CA GLN A 52 10.97 -4.04 -1.47
C GLN A 52 10.89 -5.40 -2.15
N GLN A 53 9.72 -6.05 -2.16
CA GLN A 53 9.52 -7.31 -2.88
C GLN A 53 9.80 -7.16 -4.39
N GLY A 54 9.34 -6.07 -5.01
CA GLY A 54 9.62 -5.77 -6.41
C GLY A 54 11.10 -5.46 -6.68
N ARG A 55 11.81 -4.83 -5.74
CA ARG A 55 13.25 -4.57 -5.83
C ARG A 55 14.06 -5.87 -5.69
N LEU A 56 13.78 -6.67 -4.66
CA LEU A 56 14.44 -7.96 -4.43
C LEU A 56 14.30 -8.89 -5.64
N ARG A 57 13.10 -9.01 -6.21
CA ARG A 57 12.86 -9.87 -7.38
C ARG A 57 13.66 -9.42 -8.62
N ARG A 58 13.85 -8.11 -8.81
CA ARG A 58 14.66 -7.57 -9.91
C ARG A 58 16.15 -7.84 -9.71
N TRP A 59 16.63 -7.78 -8.47
CA TRP A 59 18.04 -8.06 -8.16
C TRP A 59 18.36 -9.56 -8.28
N LEU A 60 17.52 -10.42 -7.70
CA LEU A 60 17.67 -11.86 -7.78
C LEU A 60 17.50 -12.39 -9.21
N GLY A 61 16.55 -11.85 -9.98
CA GLY A 61 16.35 -12.26 -11.38
C GLY A 61 17.50 -11.87 -12.32
N ARG A 62 18.26 -10.82 -12.00
CA ARG A 62 19.46 -10.43 -12.75
C ARG A 62 20.66 -11.32 -12.43
N ALA A 63 20.84 -11.68 -11.15
CA ALA A 63 21.93 -12.55 -10.73
C ALA A 63 21.87 -13.96 -11.38
N THR A 64 20.68 -14.44 -11.76
CA THR A 64 20.52 -15.73 -12.44
C THR A 64 20.79 -15.66 -13.94
N GLN A 65 20.67 -14.48 -14.59
CA GLN A 65 20.94 -14.32 -16.02
C GLN A 65 22.43 -14.18 -16.35
N GLU A 66 23.28 -13.77 -15.41
CA GLU A 66 24.74 -13.64 -15.63
C GLU A 66 25.48 -15.00 -15.65
N GLN A 67 24.79 -16.11 -15.37
CA GLN A 67 25.37 -17.46 -15.36
C GLN A 67 24.91 -18.34 -16.54
N GLN A 68 24.21 -17.79 -17.54
CA GLN A 68 23.84 -18.46 -18.79
C GLN A 68 24.50 -17.78 -19.98
#